data_AF-A0A084JNU4-F1
#
_entry.id   AF-A0A084JNU4-F1
#
_cell.length_a   1.000
_cell.length_b   1.000
_cell.length_c   1.000
_cell.angle_alpha   90.00
_cell.angle_beta   90.00
_cell.angle_gamma   90.00
#
_symmetry.space_group_name_H-M   'P 1'
#
loop_
_entity.id
_entity.type
_entity.pdbx_description
1 polymer ?
#
loop_
_entity_poly.entity_id
_entity_poly.type
_entity_poly.pdbx_seq_one_letter_code
_entity_poly.pdbx_strand_id
1 'polypeptide(L)'
;MKITIFDLGKNISNESPAQEIKKYYKDTNKETDVIVYDSIDTEIKDCIGCWSCWWKTPGKCALNDDAYKLYKDYINSDEVVILFHTENGFIDGKGKTFLDRLIQHYLPYIKIKNGECVHLKRYDKYPVINFYFEKDGLSNEEVKVIKDYLTRMAYHFQSSCKEIIYENKSIRTTNIEIAKPLEEALSKEVLERKTNGKWVIYNGSPRGDHSNSKLIIEKIIMGMKAQGVENVEVRNLINIREQKNWAENFSSVENNLFVFPLYVHAMPGAVMKFFEQLKPINKKEVHMAFLVQSGFPETSQSYYLRPYLELITKRLGVSFDGTIIKGGVEGLQMKPEKANKKFYDQMEQIGRTYAGKGIMDLSLKKEYEKSEYLSKGTQILFSIFSLTGLTNYYWDFNLKKNGAYEKRFAKPYTD
;
A
#
# COMPACT_ATOMS: atom_id res chain seq x y z
N MET A 1 -24.61 9.79 -18.49
CA MET A 1 -23.74 9.41 -17.36
C MET A 1 -22.87 8.25 -17.82
N LYS A 2 -21.56 8.31 -17.63
CA LYS A 2 -20.62 7.25 -17.98
C LYS A 2 -20.18 6.52 -16.71
N ILE A 3 -20.33 5.20 -16.70
CA ILE A 3 -19.92 4.32 -15.61
C ILE A 3 -18.95 3.27 -16.14
N THR A 4 -17.84 3.09 -15.44
CA THR A 4 -16.90 2.00 -15.75
C THR A 4 -16.83 1.04 -14.58
N ILE A 5 -17.11 -0.24 -14.85
CA ILE A 5 -17.03 -1.34 -13.90
C ILE A 5 -15.72 -2.09 -14.16
N PHE A 6 -14.88 -2.18 -13.14
CA PHE A 6 -13.64 -2.95 -13.13
C PHE A 6 -13.88 -4.19 -12.28
N ASP A 7 -14.08 -5.33 -12.95
CA ASP A 7 -14.07 -6.64 -12.31
C ASP A 7 -12.62 -7.10 -12.21
N LEU A 8 -12.01 -6.96 -11.03
CA LEU A 8 -10.62 -7.34 -10.83
C LEU A 8 -10.47 -8.83 -10.50
N GLY A 9 -11.55 -9.59 -10.66
CA GLY A 9 -11.68 -10.97 -10.26
C GLY A 9 -11.38 -12.06 -11.26
N LYS A 10 -11.06 -13.25 -10.74
CA LYS A 10 -10.99 -14.46 -11.58
C LYS A 10 -12.41 -14.97 -11.78
N ASN A 11 -13.05 -14.51 -12.84
CA ASN A 11 -14.42 -14.88 -13.14
C ASN A 11 -14.46 -16.31 -13.73
N ILE A 12 -15.10 -17.26 -13.04
CA ILE A 12 -15.21 -18.67 -13.49
C ILE A 12 -16.65 -18.99 -13.97
N SER A 13 -17.59 -18.03 -13.94
CA SER A 13 -18.99 -18.30 -14.29
C SER A 13 -19.72 -17.15 -15.00
N ASN A 14 -20.83 -17.47 -15.68
CA ASN A 14 -21.64 -16.55 -16.48
C ASN A 14 -22.53 -15.58 -15.64
N GLU A 15 -22.63 -15.74 -14.32
CA GLU A 15 -23.41 -14.86 -13.42
C GLU A 15 -22.48 -14.03 -12.52
N SER A 16 -21.63 -13.18 -13.11
CA SER A 16 -20.69 -12.39 -12.31
C SER A 16 -21.36 -11.15 -11.69
N PRO A 17 -20.95 -10.73 -10.47
CA PRO A 17 -21.46 -9.51 -9.83
C PRO A 17 -21.36 -8.27 -10.75
N ALA A 18 -20.37 -8.21 -11.64
CA ALA A 18 -20.23 -7.13 -12.61
C ALA A 18 -21.43 -7.01 -13.57
N GLN A 19 -21.98 -8.13 -14.04
CA GLN A 19 -23.14 -8.11 -14.96
C GLN A 19 -24.42 -7.69 -14.24
N GLU A 20 -24.62 -8.13 -13.00
CA GLU A 20 -25.74 -7.68 -12.18
C GLU A 20 -25.64 -6.19 -11.85
N ILE A 21 -24.44 -5.68 -11.54
CA ILE A 21 -24.21 -4.25 -11.31
C ILE A 21 -24.44 -3.44 -12.59
N LYS A 22 -23.99 -3.93 -13.74
CA LYS A 22 -24.30 -3.32 -15.04
C LYS A 22 -25.81 -3.22 -15.26
N LYS A 23 -26.54 -4.31 -15.00
CA LYS A 23 -28.00 -4.35 -15.12
C LYS A 23 -28.65 -3.33 -14.17
N TYR A 24 -28.24 -3.29 -12.91
CA TYR A 24 -28.73 -2.31 -11.93
C TYR A 24 -28.62 -0.86 -12.41
N TYR A 25 -27.47 -0.47 -12.97
CA TYR A 25 -27.31 0.89 -13.51
C TYR A 25 -28.17 1.14 -14.76
N LYS A 26 -28.31 0.15 -15.65
CA LYS A 26 -29.16 0.26 -16.85
C LYS A 26 -30.65 0.31 -16.51
N ASP A 27 -31.09 -0.44 -15.49
CA ASP A 27 -32.47 -0.44 -15.01
C ASP A 27 -32.80 0.87 -14.29
N THR A 28 -31.82 1.48 -13.59
CA THR A 28 -31.97 2.79 -12.95
C THR A 28 -32.05 3.92 -13.98
N ASN A 29 -31.22 3.89 -15.02
CA ASN A 29 -31.27 4.85 -16.12
C ASN A 29 -30.73 4.23 -17.42
N LYS A 30 -31.62 3.98 -18.38
CA LYS A 30 -31.32 3.31 -19.67
C LYS A 30 -30.26 4.03 -20.52
N GLU A 31 -30.18 5.36 -20.38
CA GLU A 31 -29.22 6.23 -21.09
C GLU A 31 -27.81 6.22 -20.46
N THR A 32 -27.62 5.50 -19.35
CA THR A 32 -26.29 5.36 -18.73
C THR A 32 -25.39 4.55 -19.65
N ASP A 33 -24.26 5.11 -20.06
CA ASP A 33 -23.20 4.36 -20.74
C ASP A 33 -22.43 3.54 -19.70
N VAL A 34 -22.38 2.21 -19.87
CA VAL A 34 -21.76 1.29 -18.92
C VAL A 34 -20.73 0.42 -19.63
N ILE A 35 -19.47 0.62 -19.27
CA ILE A 35 -18.33 -0.16 -19.73
C ILE A 35 -17.98 -1.18 -18.64
N VAL A 36 -17.68 -2.42 -19.02
CA VAL A 36 -17.22 -3.47 -18.09
C VAL A 36 -15.88 -3.99 -18.57
N TYR A 37 -14.90 -3.99 -17.66
CA TYR A 37 -13.61 -4.61 -17.85
C TYR A 37 -13.51 -5.86 -16.97
N ASP A 38 -13.36 -7.02 -17.61
CA ASP A 38 -13.06 -8.27 -16.91
C ASP A 38 -11.55 -8.41 -16.71
N SER A 39 -11.18 -9.00 -15.59
CA SER A 39 -9.80 -9.23 -15.21
C SER A 39 -9.10 -10.22 -16.15
N ILE A 40 -9.83 -11.17 -16.74
CA ILE A 40 -9.29 -12.14 -17.72
C ILE A 40 -8.79 -11.42 -18.97
N ASP A 41 -9.47 -10.33 -19.34
CA ASP A 41 -9.19 -9.59 -20.57
C ASP A 41 -8.16 -8.48 -20.39
N THR A 42 -7.63 -8.32 -19.17
CA THR A 42 -6.81 -7.16 -18.79
C THR A 42 -5.56 -7.55 -18.01
N GLU A 43 -4.41 -7.52 -18.67
CA GLU A 43 -3.12 -7.70 -18.02
C GLU A 43 -2.64 -6.37 -17.39
N ILE A 44 -2.38 -6.40 -16.08
CA ILE A 44 -1.79 -5.27 -15.34
C ILE A 44 -0.56 -5.75 -14.59
N LYS A 45 0.61 -5.24 -14.97
CA LYS A 45 1.87 -5.53 -14.29
C LYS A 45 1.98 -4.75 -12.99
N ASP A 46 2.68 -5.33 -12.01
CA ASP A 46 2.97 -4.68 -10.73
C ASP A 46 3.72 -3.36 -10.91
N CYS A 47 3.36 -2.36 -10.11
CA CYS A 47 4.07 -1.10 -10.07
C CYS A 47 5.49 -1.32 -9.53
N ILE A 48 6.51 -1.06 -10.35
CA ILE A 48 7.93 -1.19 -9.98
C ILE A 48 8.52 0.05 -9.30
N GLY A 49 7.69 1.03 -8.94
CA GLY A 49 8.14 2.24 -8.24
C GLY A 49 9.16 3.09 -9.01
N CYS A 50 9.14 3.09 -10.35
CA CYS A 50 10.14 3.78 -11.17
C CYS A 50 9.94 5.30 -11.31
N TRP A 51 8.78 5.82 -10.88
CA TRP A 51 8.36 7.23 -10.99
C TRP A 51 8.36 7.82 -12.41
N SER A 52 8.47 6.98 -13.46
CA SER A 52 8.46 7.44 -14.86
C SER A 52 7.19 8.20 -15.22
N CYS A 53 6.04 7.80 -14.66
CA CYS A 53 4.76 8.50 -14.82
C CYS A 53 4.73 9.91 -14.20
N TRP A 54 5.74 10.30 -13.43
CA TRP A 54 5.90 11.65 -12.91
C TRP A 54 6.98 12.43 -13.63
N TRP A 55 8.13 11.85 -13.95
CA TRP A 55 9.29 12.62 -14.45
C TRP A 55 9.72 12.36 -15.90
N LYS A 56 9.27 11.27 -16.54
CA LYS A 56 9.70 10.88 -17.91
C LYS A 56 8.54 11.01 -18.88
N THR A 57 7.41 10.46 -18.48
CA THR A 57 6.15 10.46 -19.22
C THR A 57 5.02 10.97 -18.31
N PRO A 58 4.99 12.26 -17.95
CA PRO A 58 4.02 12.80 -16.99
C PRO A 58 2.57 12.36 -17.29
N GLY A 59 1.96 11.67 -16.33
CA GLY A 59 0.60 11.15 -16.41
C GLY A 59 0.42 9.83 -17.16
N LYS A 60 1.48 9.25 -17.75
CA LYS A 60 1.46 7.95 -18.45
C LYS A 60 2.43 6.97 -17.82
N CYS A 61 1.95 5.78 -17.47
CA CYS A 61 2.79 4.68 -17.00
C CYS A 61 3.81 4.27 -18.07
N ALA A 62 5.01 3.88 -17.64
CA ALA A 62 6.06 3.37 -18.53
C ALA A 62 5.95 1.85 -18.77
N LEU A 63 5.10 1.15 -18.01
CA LEU A 63 4.85 -0.27 -18.23
C LEU A 63 3.98 -0.44 -19.48
N ASN A 64 4.43 -1.28 -20.40
CA ASN A 64 3.70 -1.62 -21.61
C ASN A 64 2.78 -2.82 -21.31
N ASP A 65 1.52 -2.52 -21.01
CA ASP A 65 0.42 -3.45 -20.76
C ASP A 65 -0.94 -2.76 -20.96
N ASP A 66 -2.03 -3.49 -20.80
CA ASP A 66 -3.39 -3.03 -21.15
C ASP A 66 -3.98 -2.01 -20.17
N ALA A 67 -3.28 -1.72 -19.07
CA ALA A 67 -3.82 -0.87 -18.04
C ALA A 67 -4.09 0.57 -18.53
N TYR A 68 -3.43 1.02 -19.60
CA TYR A 68 -3.71 2.35 -20.19
C TYR A 68 -5.20 2.51 -20.60
N LYS A 69 -5.86 1.44 -21.07
CA LYS A 69 -7.29 1.45 -21.43
C LYS A 69 -8.14 1.70 -20.20
N LEU A 70 -7.85 0.94 -19.13
CA LEU A 70 -8.55 1.01 -17.85
C LEU A 70 -8.44 2.39 -17.22
N TYR A 71 -7.23 2.93 -17.20
CA TYR A 71 -6.94 4.21 -16.58
C TYR A 71 -7.49 5.39 -17.37
N LYS A 72 -7.60 5.26 -18.70
CA LYS A 72 -8.33 6.23 -19.51
C LYS A 72 -9.81 6.27 -19.13
N ASP A 73 -10.49 5.12 -19.11
CA ASP A 73 -11.91 5.09 -18.77
C ASP A 73 -12.20 5.40 -17.29
N TYR A 74 -11.28 5.06 -16.38
CA TYR A 74 -11.36 5.44 -14.97
C TYR A 74 -11.52 6.96 -14.83
N ILE A 75 -10.65 7.76 -15.45
CA ILE A 75 -10.66 9.21 -15.23
C ILE A 75 -11.77 9.94 -15.98
N ASN A 76 -12.25 9.38 -17.10
CA ASN A 76 -13.32 9.98 -17.90
C ASN A 76 -14.74 9.53 -17.48
N SER A 77 -14.87 8.70 -16.44
CA SER A 77 -16.17 8.26 -15.92
C SER A 77 -16.76 9.25 -14.90
N ASP A 78 -18.09 9.28 -14.80
CA ASP A 78 -18.81 9.95 -13.72
C ASP A 78 -18.71 9.14 -12.43
N GLU A 79 -18.91 7.82 -12.54
CA GLU A 79 -18.72 6.86 -11.47
C GLU A 79 -17.87 5.69 -11.96
N VAL A 80 -17.08 5.12 -11.05
CA VAL A 80 -16.42 3.84 -11.27
C VAL A 80 -16.92 2.84 -10.25
N VAL A 81 -16.99 1.57 -10.64
CA VAL A 81 -17.21 0.46 -9.72
C VAL A 81 -15.98 -0.42 -9.74
N ILE A 82 -15.39 -0.68 -8.58
CA ILE A 82 -14.23 -1.57 -8.46
C ILE A 82 -14.66 -2.78 -7.62
N LEU A 83 -14.64 -3.96 -8.24
CA LEU A 83 -14.96 -5.23 -7.60
C LEU A 83 -13.64 -5.87 -7.17
N PHE A 84 -13.44 -5.98 -5.86
CA PHE A 84 -12.29 -6.64 -5.28
C PHE A 84 -12.62 -8.06 -4.87
N HIS A 85 -11.72 -8.98 -5.16
CA HIS A 85 -11.67 -10.26 -4.46
C HIS A 85 -10.96 -10.07 -3.12
N THR A 86 -11.21 -11.00 -2.21
CA THR A 86 -10.55 -11.00 -0.91
C THR A 86 -9.80 -12.30 -0.69
N GLU A 87 -8.60 -12.18 -0.14
CA GLU A 87 -7.71 -13.28 0.14
C GLU A 87 -6.95 -12.99 1.43
N ASN A 88 -6.78 -14.01 2.26
CA ASN A 88 -6.12 -13.92 3.56
C ASN A 88 -6.55 -12.72 4.45
N GLY A 89 -7.81 -12.31 4.36
CA GLY A 89 -8.38 -11.27 5.25
C GLY A 89 -8.32 -9.85 4.72
N PHE A 90 -7.93 -9.64 3.46
CA PHE A 90 -7.84 -8.31 2.83
C PHE A 90 -8.23 -8.35 1.34
N ILE A 91 -8.17 -7.22 0.63
CA ILE A 91 -8.27 -7.25 -0.83
C ILE A 91 -7.12 -8.04 -1.44
N ASP A 92 -7.32 -8.61 -2.62
CA ASP A 92 -6.30 -9.36 -3.33
C ASP A 92 -5.25 -8.45 -4.01
N GLY A 93 -4.17 -9.09 -4.43
CA GLY A 93 -2.98 -8.45 -4.96
C GLY A 93 -3.20 -7.88 -6.35
N LYS A 94 -4.15 -8.42 -7.12
CA LYS A 94 -4.55 -7.83 -8.40
C LYS A 94 -5.31 -6.52 -8.17
N GLY A 95 -6.26 -6.52 -7.24
CA GLY A 95 -6.91 -5.32 -6.70
C GLY A 95 -5.88 -4.27 -6.31
N LYS A 96 -4.86 -4.68 -5.57
CA LYS A 96 -3.80 -3.77 -5.12
C LYS A 96 -2.90 -3.28 -6.24
N THR A 97 -2.54 -4.12 -7.21
CA THR A 97 -1.80 -3.70 -8.42
C THR A 97 -2.57 -2.61 -9.17
N PHE A 98 -3.89 -2.76 -9.34
CA PHE A 98 -4.73 -1.75 -9.98
C PHE A 98 -4.65 -0.42 -9.23
N LEU A 99 -4.82 -0.44 -7.91
CA LEU A 99 -4.77 0.76 -7.06
C LEU A 99 -3.39 1.44 -7.08
N ASP A 100 -2.30 0.67 -7.02
CA ASP A 100 -0.93 1.20 -7.00
C ASP A 100 -0.57 2.01 -8.24
N ARG A 101 -1.19 1.66 -9.36
CA ARG A 101 -0.94 2.28 -10.65
C ARG A 101 -1.83 3.48 -10.94
N LEU A 102 -2.86 3.74 -10.12
CA LEU A 102 -3.65 4.97 -10.19
C LEU A 102 -2.83 6.22 -9.83
N ILE A 103 -1.64 6.07 -9.24
CA ILE A 103 -0.73 7.16 -8.90
C ILE A 103 -0.41 8.10 -10.08
N GLN A 104 -0.44 7.59 -11.32
CA GLN A 104 -0.23 8.41 -12.52
C GLN A 104 -1.31 9.50 -12.70
N HIS A 105 -2.50 9.31 -12.12
CA HIS A 105 -3.57 10.31 -12.15
C HIS A 105 -3.39 11.45 -11.15
N TYR A 106 -2.28 11.46 -10.41
CA TYR A 106 -1.95 12.51 -9.46
C TYR A 106 -0.60 13.12 -9.82
N LEU A 107 -0.39 14.36 -9.37
CA LEU A 107 0.88 15.05 -9.53
C LEU A 107 1.85 14.61 -8.42
N PRO A 108 3.17 14.59 -8.68
CA PRO A 108 4.16 14.33 -7.64
C PRO A 108 4.19 15.42 -6.55
N TYR A 109 3.63 16.59 -6.85
CA TYR A 109 3.52 17.73 -5.94
C TYR A 109 2.52 17.48 -4.83
N ILE A 110 2.78 18.08 -3.67
CA ILE A 110 2.08 17.80 -2.42
C ILE A 110 1.50 19.11 -1.87
N LYS A 111 0.31 19.02 -1.25
CA LYS A 111 -0.21 20.01 -0.31
C LYS A 111 -0.42 19.37 1.05
N ILE A 112 -0.48 20.18 2.09
CA ILE A 112 -0.87 19.69 3.42
C ILE A 112 -2.37 19.89 3.63
N LYS A 113 -3.05 18.85 4.09
CA LYS A 113 -4.47 18.89 4.48
C LYS A 113 -4.65 18.13 5.78
N ASN A 114 -5.21 18.79 6.79
CA ASN A 114 -5.47 18.19 8.12
C ASN A 114 -4.22 17.55 8.76
N GLY A 115 -3.04 18.17 8.58
CA GLY A 115 -1.78 17.63 9.09
C GLY A 115 -1.17 16.48 8.27
N GLU A 116 -1.68 16.20 7.07
CA GLU A 116 -1.21 15.09 6.22
C GLU A 116 -0.75 15.59 4.85
N CYS A 117 0.25 14.94 4.28
CA CYS A 117 0.68 15.14 2.90
C CYS A 117 -0.33 14.52 1.92
N VAL A 118 -0.81 15.31 0.97
CA VAL A 118 -1.75 14.88 -0.06
C VAL A 118 -1.23 15.31 -1.43
N HIS A 119 -1.18 14.38 -2.38
CA HIS A 119 -0.80 14.70 -3.76
C HIS A 119 -1.81 15.65 -4.42
N LEU A 120 -1.30 16.57 -5.26
CA LEU A 120 -2.15 17.47 -6.04
C LEU A 120 -2.87 16.71 -7.17
N LYS A 121 -4.05 17.22 -7.52
CA LYS A 121 -4.86 16.74 -8.65
C LYS A 121 -4.12 16.97 -9.96
N ARG A 122 -4.10 15.96 -10.84
CA ARG A 122 -3.69 16.12 -12.24
C ARG A 122 -4.87 16.56 -13.11
N TYR A 123 -6.06 16.03 -12.84
CA TYR A 123 -7.28 16.25 -13.62
C TYR A 123 -8.27 17.16 -12.88
N ASP A 124 -9.18 17.79 -13.62
CA ASP A 124 -10.16 18.71 -13.02
C ASP A 124 -11.29 17.95 -12.32
N LYS A 125 -11.63 16.77 -12.84
CA LYS A 125 -12.65 15.86 -12.32
C LYS A 125 -12.06 14.49 -12.00
N TYR A 126 -12.62 13.84 -10.98
CA TYR A 126 -12.36 12.46 -10.60
C TYR A 126 -13.73 11.76 -10.42
N PRO A 127 -13.84 10.46 -10.73
CA PRO A 127 -15.10 9.73 -10.60
C PRO A 127 -15.50 9.54 -9.13
N VAL A 128 -16.80 9.38 -8.85
CA VAL A 128 -17.24 8.76 -7.60
C VAL A 128 -16.80 7.31 -7.60
N ILE A 129 -16.20 6.82 -6.51
CA ILE A 129 -15.70 5.45 -6.44
C ILE A 129 -16.68 4.57 -5.68
N ASN A 130 -17.28 3.61 -6.36
CA ASN A 130 -18.12 2.59 -5.75
C ASN A 130 -17.29 1.31 -5.57
N PHE A 131 -17.29 0.74 -4.38
CA PHE A 131 -16.55 -0.48 -4.09
C PHE A 131 -17.49 -1.64 -3.82
N TYR A 132 -17.18 -2.79 -4.41
CA TYR A 132 -17.67 -4.09 -3.99
C TYR A 132 -16.46 -4.92 -3.56
N PHE A 133 -16.63 -5.72 -2.51
CA PHE A 133 -15.65 -6.74 -2.18
C PHE A 133 -16.34 -7.97 -1.56
N GLU A 134 -15.78 -9.12 -1.86
CA GLU A 134 -16.25 -10.40 -1.35
C GLU A 134 -16.07 -10.47 0.17
N LYS A 135 -17.14 -10.86 0.87
CA LYS A 135 -17.16 -10.95 2.34
C LYS A 135 -17.10 -12.40 2.84
N ASP A 136 -17.21 -13.37 1.95
CA ASP A 136 -17.18 -14.78 2.33
C ASP A 136 -15.82 -15.12 2.97
N GLY A 137 -15.85 -15.89 4.06
CA GLY A 137 -14.65 -16.22 4.83
C GLY A 137 -13.97 -15.04 5.55
N LEU A 138 -14.56 -13.83 5.59
CA LEU A 138 -14.05 -12.70 6.37
C LEU A 138 -14.73 -12.59 7.73
N SER A 139 -13.95 -12.25 8.74
CA SER A 139 -14.46 -11.79 10.04
C SER A 139 -14.97 -10.35 9.97
N ASN A 140 -15.79 -9.95 10.95
CA ASN A 140 -16.26 -8.56 11.07
C ASN A 140 -15.10 -7.56 11.19
N GLU A 141 -14.00 -7.95 11.85
CA GLU A 141 -12.79 -7.13 11.98
C GLU A 141 -12.15 -6.91 10.61
N GLU A 142 -11.94 -7.97 9.82
CA GLU A 142 -11.37 -7.89 8.47
C GLU A 142 -12.24 -7.06 7.53
N VAL A 143 -13.57 -7.26 7.56
CA VAL A 143 -14.52 -6.45 6.79
C VAL A 143 -14.38 -4.97 7.14
N LYS A 144 -14.23 -4.62 8.43
CA LYS A 144 -14.04 -3.23 8.84
C LYS A 144 -12.70 -2.68 8.35
N VAL A 145 -11.61 -3.44 8.47
CA VAL A 145 -10.28 -3.02 8.03
C VAL A 145 -10.24 -2.74 6.53
N ILE A 146 -10.85 -3.60 5.71
CA ILE A 146 -10.99 -3.37 4.26
C ILE A 146 -11.80 -2.09 3.99
N LYS A 147 -12.93 -1.88 4.68
CA LYS A 147 -13.76 -0.67 4.51
C LYS A 147 -13.01 0.60 4.89
N ASP A 148 -12.34 0.63 6.03
CA ASP A 148 -11.55 1.77 6.48
C ASP A 148 -10.44 2.08 5.46
N TYR A 149 -9.75 1.05 4.96
CA TYR A 149 -8.72 1.15 3.93
C TYR A 149 -9.24 1.77 2.63
N LEU A 150 -10.32 1.21 2.06
CA LEU A 150 -10.87 1.66 0.77
C LEU A 150 -11.43 3.08 0.86
N THR A 151 -12.10 3.41 1.97
CA THR A 151 -12.63 4.76 2.24
C THR A 151 -11.50 5.78 2.37
N ARG A 152 -10.42 5.40 3.06
CA ARG A 152 -9.23 6.24 3.19
C ARG A 152 -8.55 6.47 1.85
N MET A 153 -8.45 5.42 1.03
CA MET A 153 -7.93 5.53 -0.33
C MET A 153 -8.75 6.50 -1.18
N ALA A 154 -10.08 6.39 -1.19
CA ALA A 154 -10.96 7.29 -1.93
C ALA A 154 -10.76 8.77 -1.53
N TYR A 155 -10.63 9.03 -0.22
CA TYR A 155 -10.36 10.37 0.31
C TYR A 155 -9.08 10.98 -0.28
N HIS A 156 -7.97 10.24 -0.32
CA HIS A 156 -6.72 10.71 -0.92
C HIS A 156 -6.77 10.77 -2.44
N PHE A 157 -7.59 9.92 -3.03
CA PHE A 157 -7.86 9.91 -4.47
C PHE A 157 -8.84 11.00 -4.91
N GLN A 158 -9.16 11.95 -4.02
CA GLN A 158 -9.98 13.14 -4.29
C GLN A 158 -11.41 12.81 -4.72
N SER A 159 -11.92 11.67 -4.27
CA SER A 159 -13.19 11.11 -4.67
C SER A 159 -14.06 10.83 -3.44
N SER A 160 -15.38 10.98 -3.58
CA SER A 160 -16.32 10.37 -2.64
C SER A 160 -16.42 8.87 -2.94
N CYS A 161 -16.94 8.10 -1.99
CA CYS A 161 -17.13 6.68 -2.18
C CYS A 161 -18.41 6.11 -1.57
N LYS A 162 -18.85 4.99 -2.15
CA LYS A 162 -19.98 4.19 -1.69
C LYS A 162 -19.59 2.71 -1.66
N GLU A 163 -20.25 1.93 -0.82
CA GLU A 163 -20.22 0.47 -0.88
C GLU A 163 -21.41 -0.01 -1.70
N ILE A 164 -21.14 -0.91 -2.65
CA ILE A 164 -22.15 -1.73 -3.29
C ILE A 164 -22.34 -2.98 -2.44
N ILE A 165 -23.58 -3.21 -2.04
CA ILE A 165 -23.98 -4.40 -1.30
C ILE A 165 -24.85 -5.24 -2.23
N TYR A 166 -24.39 -6.47 -2.47
CA TYR A 166 -25.07 -7.47 -3.26
C TYR A 166 -25.56 -8.59 -2.32
N GLU A 167 -26.86 -8.61 -2.06
CA GLU A 167 -27.51 -9.56 -1.15
C GLU A 167 -28.81 -10.05 -1.80
N ASN A 168 -29.07 -11.37 -1.80
CA ASN A 168 -30.30 -11.97 -2.35
C ASN A 168 -30.64 -11.52 -3.79
N LYS A 169 -29.64 -11.43 -4.67
CA LYS A 169 -29.78 -10.92 -6.06
C LYS A 169 -30.32 -9.48 -6.15
N SER A 170 -30.19 -8.71 -5.08
CA SER A 170 -30.53 -7.29 -5.04
C SER A 170 -29.28 -6.45 -4.79
N ILE A 171 -29.24 -5.28 -5.42
CA ILE A 171 -28.15 -4.33 -5.29
C ILE A 171 -28.64 -3.09 -4.55
N ARG A 172 -27.89 -2.70 -3.53
CA ARG A 172 -28.07 -1.41 -2.83
C ARG A 172 -26.72 -0.72 -2.69
N THR A 173 -26.75 0.61 -2.69
CA THR A 173 -25.57 1.43 -2.41
C THR A 173 -25.70 2.09 -1.05
N THR A 174 -24.63 2.07 -0.26
CA THR A 174 -24.55 2.86 0.97
C THR A 174 -23.38 3.83 0.90
N ASN A 175 -23.59 5.06 1.38
CA ASN A 175 -22.47 5.97 1.60
C ASN A 175 -21.60 5.41 2.73
N ILE A 176 -20.29 5.59 2.60
CA ILE A 176 -19.33 5.23 3.65
C ILE A 176 -18.64 6.52 4.10
N GLU A 177 -18.59 6.73 5.40
CA GLU A 177 -17.86 7.84 6.00
C GLU A 177 -16.46 7.40 6.43
N ILE A 178 -15.52 8.34 6.40
CA ILE A 178 -14.15 8.09 6.86
C ILE A 178 -14.19 7.81 8.37
N ALA A 179 -13.85 6.58 8.74
CA ALA A 179 -13.65 6.19 10.12
C ALA A 179 -12.16 6.24 10.49
N LYS A 180 -11.88 6.36 11.79
CA LYS A 180 -10.53 6.10 12.32
C LYS A 180 -10.20 4.61 12.13
N PRO A 181 -8.94 4.27 11.85
CA PRO A 181 -8.51 2.88 11.78
C PRO A 181 -8.72 2.19 13.13
N LEU A 182 -8.91 0.88 13.11
CA LEU A 182 -8.96 0.08 14.34
C LEU A 182 -7.66 0.23 15.14
N GLU A 183 -7.78 0.21 16.46
CA GLU A 183 -6.66 0.15 17.38
C GLU A 183 -5.97 -1.22 17.31
N GLU A 184 -4.70 -1.27 17.65
CA GLU A 184 -3.97 -2.52 17.80
C GLU A 184 -4.51 -3.34 18.99
N ALA A 185 -4.72 -4.63 18.77
CA ALA A 185 -5.13 -5.59 19.77
C ALA A 185 -3.95 -6.49 20.17
N LEU A 186 -3.35 -7.18 19.20
CA LEU A 186 -2.25 -8.13 19.43
C LEU A 186 -0.98 -7.44 19.91
N SER A 187 -0.71 -6.19 19.52
CA SER A 187 0.47 -5.46 20.00
C SER A 187 0.56 -5.35 21.53
N LYS A 188 -0.59 -5.46 22.24
CA LYS A 188 -0.68 -5.39 23.70
C LYS A 188 -0.32 -6.71 24.38
N GLU A 189 -0.30 -7.79 23.62
CA GLU A 189 -0.07 -9.16 24.07
C GLU A 189 1.33 -9.68 23.68
N VAL A 190 2.13 -8.86 22.99
CA VAL A 190 3.49 -9.22 22.57
C VAL A 190 4.42 -9.29 23.79
N LEU A 191 5.01 -10.46 24.02
CA LEU A 191 5.93 -10.72 25.12
C LEU A 191 7.35 -10.96 24.60
N GLU A 192 8.35 -10.53 25.36
CA GLU A 192 9.75 -10.85 25.07
C GLU A 192 9.95 -12.37 25.05
N ARG A 193 10.80 -12.85 24.13
CA ARG A 193 11.12 -14.26 23.98
C ARG A 193 12.59 -14.46 23.69
N LYS A 194 13.10 -15.64 24.05
CA LYS A 194 14.40 -16.11 23.56
C LYS A 194 14.25 -16.44 22.07
N THR A 195 15.07 -15.82 21.23
CA THR A 195 15.08 -16.06 19.79
C THR A 195 16.00 -17.22 19.46
N ASN A 196 15.59 -18.12 18.57
CA ASN A 196 16.41 -19.18 18.01
C ASN A 196 16.14 -19.31 16.50
N GLY A 197 16.72 -20.33 15.87
CA GLY A 197 16.33 -20.75 14.53
C GLY A 197 16.74 -19.78 13.40
N LYS A 198 16.10 -19.99 12.25
CA LYS A 198 16.42 -19.29 11.01
C LYS A 198 15.77 -17.90 10.97
N TRP A 199 16.52 -16.91 10.47
CA TRP A 199 16.05 -15.55 10.23
C TRP A 199 15.86 -15.29 8.74
N VAL A 200 14.69 -14.79 8.37
CA VAL A 200 14.40 -14.30 7.02
C VAL A 200 13.83 -12.89 7.10
N ILE A 201 14.41 -11.97 6.33
CA ILE A 201 13.89 -10.62 6.13
C ILE A 201 13.38 -10.49 4.70
N TYR A 202 12.10 -10.19 4.55
CA TYR A 202 11.46 -9.95 3.26
C TYR A 202 11.53 -8.47 2.91
N ASN A 203 12.23 -8.14 1.83
CA ASN A 203 12.19 -6.81 1.23
C ASN A 203 10.99 -6.72 0.30
N GLY A 204 9.95 -6.02 0.74
CA GLY A 204 8.74 -5.79 -0.03
C GLY A 204 8.77 -4.55 -0.91
N SER A 205 9.92 -3.90 -1.10
CA SER A 205 9.99 -2.77 -2.03
C SER A 205 9.93 -3.21 -3.49
N PRO A 206 9.11 -2.54 -4.33
CA PRO A 206 9.11 -2.79 -5.77
C PRO A 206 10.39 -2.34 -6.49
N ARG A 207 11.35 -1.77 -5.76
CA ARG A 207 12.68 -1.38 -6.27
C ARG A 207 13.79 -2.36 -5.85
N GLY A 208 13.45 -3.45 -5.15
CA GLY A 208 14.39 -4.50 -4.76
C GLY A 208 15.63 -3.96 -4.06
N ASP A 209 16.80 -4.33 -4.55
CA ASP A 209 18.10 -3.92 -3.99
C ASP A 209 18.43 -2.43 -4.19
N HIS A 210 17.67 -1.70 -5.01
CA HIS A 210 17.85 -0.25 -5.21
C HIS A 210 16.87 0.59 -4.37
N SER A 211 16.31 0.02 -3.31
CA SER A 211 15.26 0.63 -2.48
C SER A 211 15.78 1.22 -1.17
N ASN A 212 15.01 2.13 -0.56
CA ASN A 212 15.29 2.55 0.82
C ASN A 212 15.06 1.40 1.82
N SER A 213 14.12 0.50 1.53
CA SER A 213 13.90 -0.70 2.35
C SER A 213 15.14 -1.57 2.41
N LYS A 214 15.91 -1.71 1.31
CA LYS A 214 17.20 -2.42 1.32
C LYS A 214 18.18 -1.82 2.34
N LEU A 215 18.37 -0.50 2.32
CA LEU A 215 19.24 0.19 3.27
C LEU A 215 18.79 0.02 4.73
N ILE A 216 17.47 0.07 4.96
CA ILE A 216 16.88 -0.19 6.28
C ILE A 216 17.21 -1.61 6.74
N ILE A 217 17.01 -2.61 5.88
CA ILE A 217 17.29 -4.02 6.16
C ILE A 217 18.76 -4.23 6.50
N GLU A 218 19.69 -3.62 5.75
CA GLU A 218 21.13 -3.71 6.03
C GLU A 218 21.49 -3.19 7.42
N LYS A 219 20.91 -2.05 7.82
CA LYS A 219 21.12 -1.46 9.14
C LYS A 219 20.50 -2.32 10.25
N ILE A 220 19.32 -2.89 10.03
CA ILE A 220 18.72 -3.87 10.95
C ILE A 220 19.62 -5.09 11.11
N ILE A 221 20.12 -5.67 10.01
CA ILE A 221 21.02 -6.83 10.05
C ILE A 221 22.30 -6.53 10.83
N MET A 222 22.88 -5.33 10.68
CA MET A 222 24.04 -4.94 11.50
C MET A 222 23.72 -4.92 12.99
N GLY A 223 22.55 -4.40 13.37
CA GLY A 223 22.04 -4.49 14.73
C GLY A 223 21.88 -5.93 15.23
N MET A 224 21.32 -6.81 14.41
CA MET A 224 21.14 -8.23 14.74
C MET A 224 22.48 -8.97 14.89
N LYS A 225 23.45 -8.70 14.01
CA LYS A 225 24.82 -9.25 14.10
C LYS A 225 25.53 -8.83 15.39
N ALA A 226 25.31 -7.60 15.84
CA ALA A 226 25.81 -7.13 17.14
C ALA A 226 25.16 -7.85 18.34
N GLN A 227 24.13 -8.68 18.14
CA GLN A 227 23.54 -9.58 19.14
C GLN A 227 23.86 -11.05 18.88
N GLY A 228 24.81 -11.36 17.99
CA GLY A 228 25.25 -12.73 17.71
C GLY A 228 24.44 -13.46 16.64
N VAL A 229 23.54 -12.79 15.91
CA VAL A 229 22.86 -13.42 14.76
C VAL A 229 23.79 -13.44 13.55
N GLU A 230 24.36 -14.60 13.24
CA GLU A 230 25.36 -14.73 12.17
C GLU A 230 24.73 -14.75 10.76
N ASN A 231 23.63 -15.47 10.59
CA ASN A 231 23.01 -15.74 9.29
C ASN A 231 21.58 -15.19 9.21
N VAL A 232 21.38 -14.19 8.33
CA VAL A 232 20.07 -13.63 8.00
C VAL A 232 19.86 -13.71 6.49
N GLU A 233 18.85 -14.46 6.06
CA GLU A 233 18.48 -14.55 4.65
C GLU A 233 17.62 -13.34 4.26
N VAL A 234 17.92 -12.69 3.13
CA VAL A 234 17.12 -11.59 2.60
C VAL A 234 16.40 -12.03 1.33
N ARG A 235 15.07 -11.90 1.31
CA ARG A 235 14.22 -12.27 0.18
C ARG A 235 13.59 -11.03 -0.45
N ASN A 236 13.94 -10.74 -1.69
CA ASN A 236 13.33 -9.63 -2.44
C ASN A 236 12.00 -10.10 -3.03
N LEU A 237 10.86 -9.62 -2.49
CA LEU A 237 9.52 -10.03 -2.94
C LEU A 237 9.22 -9.61 -4.38
N ILE A 238 9.99 -8.70 -4.97
CA ILE A 238 9.91 -8.40 -6.41
C ILE A 238 10.29 -9.62 -7.29
N ASN A 239 11.01 -10.61 -6.74
CA ASN A 239 11.32 -11.85 -7.44
C ASN A 239 10.10 -12.80 -7.42
N ILE A 240 9.15 -12.54 -8.31
CA ILE A 240 7.88 -13.28 -8.40
C ILE A 240 8.05 -14.80 -8.61
N ARG A 241 9.17 -15.24 -9.21
CA ARG A 241 9.42 -16.65 -9.51
C ARG A 241 9.71 -17.46 -8.25
N GLU A 242 10.30 -16.83 -7.24
CA GLU A 242 10.67 -17.47 -5.97
C GLU A 242 9.55 -17.41 -4.93
N GLN A 243 8.56 -16.52 -5.09
CA GLN A 243 7.51 -16.33 -4.10
C GLN A 243 6.80 -17.62 -3.71
N LYS A 244 6.47 -18.47 -4.70
CA LYS A 244 5.81 -19.76 -4.46
C LYS A 244 6.66 -20.66 -3.56
N ASN A 245 7.94 -20.82 -3.89
CA ASN A 245 8.88 -21.63 -3.12
C ASN A 245 9.05 -21.06 -1.69
N TRP A 246 9.12 -19.73 -1.54
CA TRP A 246 9.21 -19.10 -0.22
C TRP A 246 7.94 -19.26 0.61
N ALA A 247 6.76 -19.22 0.00
CA ALA A 247 5.48 -19.41 0.67
C ALA A 247 5.30 -20.88 1.11
N GLU A 248 5.64 -21.84 0.25
CA GLU A 248 5.59 -23.28 0.57
C GLU A 248 6.52 -23.65 1.73
N ASN A 249 7.67 -22.99 1.83
CA ASN A 249 8.65 -23.20 2.91
C ASN A 249 8.52 -22.21 4.09
N PHE A 250 7.45 -21.41 4.14
CA PHE A 250 7.35 -20.35 5.15
C PHE A 250 7.31 -20.90 6.60
N SER A 251 6.66 -22.05 6.81
CA SER A 251 6.54 -22.70 8.14
C SER A 251 7.86 -23.26 8.69
N SER A 252 8.90 -23.37 7.85
CA SER A 252 10.23 -23.83 8.26
C SER A 252 11.12 -22.71 8.80
N VAL A 253 10.65 -21.46 8.80
CA VAL A 253 11.39 -20.27 9.24
C VAL A 253 10.78 -19.78 10.55
N GLU A 254 11.60 -19.75 11.61
CA GLU A 254 11.17 -19.28 12.94
C GLU A 254 10.88 -17.78 12.94
N ASN A 255 11.78 -16.96 12.37
CA ASN A 255 11.68 -15.50 12.46
C ASN A 255 11.54 -14.85 11.08
N ASN A 256 10.39 -14.21 10.84
CA ASN A 256 10.05 -13.57 9.57
C ASN A 256 9.80 -12.07 9.76
N LEU A 257 10.69 -11.21 9.28
CA LEU A 257 10.51 -9.76 9.28
C LEU A 257 10.15 -9.26 7.88
N PHE A 258 9.02 -8.56 7.77
CA PHE A 258 8.62 -7.91 6.52
C PHE A 258 8.95 -6.42 6.56
N VAL A 259 9.76 -5.95 5.61
CA VAL A 259 10.14 -4.54 5.49
C VAL A 259 9.68 -4.02 4.14
N PHE A 260 8.70 -3.12 4.11
CA PHE A 260 8.11 -2.64 2.86
C PHE A 260 7.66 -1.17 2.90
N PRO A 261 7.67 -0.48 1.75
CA PRO A 261 7.11 0.86 1.65
C PRO A 261 5.57 0.85 1.71
N LEU A 262 4.97 1.93 2.18
CA LEU A 262 3.53 2.18 2.04
C LEU A 262 3.22 2.60 0.60
N TYR A 263 2.31 1.88 -0.03
CA TYR A 263 1.79 2.15 -1.37
C TYR A 263 0.26 2.21 -1.26
N VAL A 264 -0.35 3.37 -1.53
CA VAL A 264 -1.81 3.58 -1.45
C VAL A 264 -2.39 2.97 -0.17
N HIS A 265 -1.95 3.47 1.00
CA HIS A 265 -2.40 3.05 2.34
C HIS A 265 -2.17 1.59 2.76
N ALA A 266 -1.50 0.77 1.94
CA ALA A 266 -1.20 -0.62 2.25
C ALA A 266 0.19 -1.05 1.71
N MET A 267 0.51 -2.35 1.73
CA MET A 267 1.73 -2.87 1.11
C MET A 267 1.66 -2.83 -0.43
N PRO A 268 2.78 -2.84 -1.17
CA PRO A 268 2.76 -2.95 -2.63
C PRO A 268 2.10 -4.24 -3.11
N GLY A 269 1.51 -4.23 -4.31
CA GLY A 269 0.82 -5.40 -4.88
C GLY A 269 1.64 -6.70 -4.84
N ALA A 270 2.94 -6.66 -5.13
CA ALA A 270 3.82 -7.84 -5.06
C ALA A 270 3.94 -8.46 -3.66
N VAL A 271 3.82 -7.65 -2.59
CA VAL A 271 3.83 -8.14 -1.21
C VAL A 271 2.50 -8.79 -0.87
N MET A 272 1.40 -8.20 -1.32
CA MET A 272 0.06 -8.75 -1.13
C MET A 272 -0.08 -10.12 -1.81
N LYS A 273 0.40 -10.24 -3.05
CA LYS A 273 0.46 -11.51 -3.80
C LYS A 273 1.27 -12.58 -3.10
N PHE A 274 2.31 -12.20 -2.35
CA PHE A 274 3.04 -13.15 -1.51
C PHE A 274 2.20 -13.59 -0.30
N PHE A 275 1.52 -12.65 0.37
CA PHE A 275 0.65 -12.97 1.50
C PHE A 275 -0.51 -13.89 1.11
N GLU A 276 -1.10 -13.72 -0.08
CA GLU A 276 -2.11 -14.63 -0.64
C GLU A 276 -1.63 -16.08 -0.76
N GLN A 277 -0.34 -16.30 -1.00
CA GLN A 277 0.22 -17.64 -1.14
C GLN A 277 0.47 -18.33 0.21
N LEU A 278 0.44 -17.58 1.31
CA LEU A 278 0.60 -18.14 2.66
C LEU A 278 -0.65 -18.91 3.06
N LYS A 279 -0.46 -20.13 3.55
CA LYS A 279 -1.54 -20.98 4.07
C LYS A 279 -1.54 -20.96 5.59
N PRO A 280 -2.69 -21.16 6.27
CA PRO A 280 -2.72 -21.36 7.71
C PRO A 280 -1.76 -22.46 8.16
N ILE A 281 -0.85 -22.09 9.07
CA ILE A 281 0.24 -22.93 9.55
C ILE A 281 -0.10 -23.51 10.93
N ASN A 282 -0.79 -22.70 11.75
CA ASN A 282 -1.16 -23.05 13.13
C ASN A 282 0.05 -23.47 13.99
N LYS A 283 1.15 -22.72 13.87
CA LYS A 283 2.42 -22.99 14.55
C LYS A 283 2.93 -21.72 15.22
N LYS A 284 2.94 -21.70 16.55
CA LYS A 284 3.29 -20.52 17.36
C LYS A 284 4.80 -20.25 17.45
N GLU A 285 5.62 -21.21 17.04
CA GLU A 285 7.07 -21.03 16.87
C GLU A 285 7.40 -20.32 15.55
N VAL A 286 6.45 -20.12 14.64
CA VAL A 286 6.65 -19.23 13.49
C VAL A 286 6.23 -17.84 13.92
N HIS A 287 7.11 -16.87 13.72
CA HIS A 287 6.93 -15.50 14.14
C HIS A 287 6.94 -14.54 12.95
N MET A 288 6.06 -13.54 12.99
CA MET A 288 5.97 -12.46 12.02
C MET A 288 6.11 -11.10 12.69
N ALA A 289 6.97 -10.26 12.13
CA ALA A 289 7.16 -8.86 12.49
C ALA A 289 7.10 -7.97 11.25
N PHE A 290 6.79 -6.68 11.43
CA PHE A 290 6.64 -5.75 10.32
C PHE A 290 7.32 -4.41 10.58
N LEU A 291 8.04 -3.91 9.56
CA LEU A 291 8.48 -2.53 9.48
C LEU A 291 7.91 -1.90 8.20
N VAL A 292 6.95 -1.02 8.37
CA VAL A 292 6.33 -0.25 7.29
C VAL A 292 6.99 1.12 7.22
N GLN A 293 7.45 1.52 6.04
CA GLN A 293 8.06 2.84 5.85
C GLN A 293 7.35 3.67 4.78
N SER A 294 7.37 4.98 4.90
CA SER A 294 6.76 5.88 3.90
C SER A 294 7.67 7.06 3.55
N GLY A 295 7.48 7.58 2.34
CA GLY A 295 8.17 8.79 1.89
C GLY A 295 7.71 10.03 2.65
N PHE A 296 6.39 10.14 2.89
CA PHE A 296 5.81 11.24 3.65
C PHE A 296 6.27 11.26 5.11
N PRO A 297 6.52 12.45 5.67
CA PRO A 297 7.04 12.61 7.03
C PRO A 297 6.10 12.07 8.11
N GLU A 298 4.79 12.19 7.91
CA GLU A 298 3.78 11.72 8.84
C GLU A 298 3.49 10.21 8.69
N THR A 299 3.00 9.59 9.75
CA THR A 299 2.75 8.14 9.80
C THR A 299 1.26 7.75 9.72
N SER A 300 0.33 8.70 9.90
CA SER A 300 -1.13 8.48 9.92
C SER A 300 -1.66 7.63 8.77
N GLN A 301 -1.12 7.84 7.57
CA GLN A 301 -1.56 7.14 6.36
C GLN A 301 -1.35 5.62 6.42
N SER A 302 -0.37 5.17 7.20
CA SER A 302 -0.02 3.75 7.35
C SER A 302 -0.90 3.04 8.37
N TYR A 303 -1.65 3.78 9.20
CA TYR A 303 -2.37 3.20 10.33
C TYR A 303 -3.57 2.37 9.87
N TYR A 304 -4.08 2.62 8.67
CA TYR A 304 -5.15 1.83 8.04
C TYR A 304 -4.70 0.42 7.63
N LEU A 305 -3.41 0.20 7.41
CA LEU A 305 -2.84 -1.14 7.16
C LEU A 305 -2.59 -1.90 8.46
N ARG A 306 -2.30 -1.19 9.55
CA ARG A 306 -1.74 -1.76 10.77
C ARG A 306 -2.60 -2.90 11.36
N PRO A 307 -3.93 -2.78 11.48
CA PRO A 307 -4.76 -3.87 11.99
C PRO A 307 -4.71 -5.13 11.11
N TYR A 308 -4.61 -4.98 9.78
CA TYR A 308 -4.49 -6.14 8.89
C TYR A 308 -3.23 -6.96 9.18
N LEU A 309 -2.12 -6.31 9.53
CA LEU A 309 -0.87 -7.01 9.86
C LEU A 309 -1.02 -7.89 11.11
N GLU A 310 -1.85 -7.49 12.07
CA GLU A 310 -2.22 -8.35 13.20
C GLU A 310 -3.15 -9.49 12.75
N LEU A 311 -4.21 -9.15 12.01
CA LEU A 311 -5.23 -10.11 11.58
C LEU A 311 -4.65 -11.22 10.70
N ILE A 312 -3.72 -10.93 9.79
CA ILE A 312 -3.10 -11.98 8.98
C ILE A 312 -2.26 -12.94 9.83
N THR A 313 -1.56 -12.48 10.87
CA THR A 313 -0.84 -13.39 11.76
C THR A 313 -1.79 -14.31 12.53
N LYS A 314 -2.94 -13.78 12.97
CA LYS A 314 -4.01 -14.56 13.59
C LYS A 314 -4.57 -15.59 12.60
N ARG A 315 -4.86 -15.18 11.36
CA ARG A 315 -5.39 -16.05 10.30
C ARG A 315 -4.43 -17.18 9.94
N LEU A 316 -3.13 -16.90 9.92
CA LEU A 316 -2.09 -17.91 9.66
C LEU A 316 -1.82 -18.81 10.87
N GLY A 317 -2.33 -18.47 12.06
CA GLY A 317 -2.11 -19.22 13.29
C GLY A 317 -0.66 -19.14 13.80
N VAL A 318 0.05 -18.05 13.50
CA VAL A 318 1.44 -17.80 13.88
C VAL A 318 1.53 -16.80 15.03
N SER A 319 2.74 -16.49 15.50
CA SER A 319 2.99 -15.49 16.54
C SER A 319 3.29 -14.12 15.93
N PHE A 320 2.83 -13.05 16.59
CA PHE A 320 3.05 -11.67 16.19
C PHE A 320 4.09 -11.03 17.12
N ASP A 321 5.16 -10.50 16.53
CA ASP A 321 6.27 -9.89 17.27
C ASP A 321 6.21 -8.35 17.26
N GLY A 322 5.23 -7.77 16.56
CA GLY A 322 4.96 -6.33 16.54
C GLY A 322 5.12 -5.64 15.17
N THR A 323 4.69 -4.38 15.12
CA THR A 323 4.78 -3.51 13.94
C THR A 323 5.41 -2.17 14.29
N ILE A 324 6.40 -1.74 13.51
CA ILE A 324 6.95 -0.37 13.52
C ILE A 324 6.56 0.34 12.22
N ILE A 325 6.08 1.58 12.33
CA ILE A 325 5.79 2.45 11.20
C ILE A 325 6.74 3.65 11.23
N LYS A 326 7.44 3.92 10.13
CA LYS A 326 8.40 5.01 10.01
C LYS A 326 8.17 5.87 8.77
N GLY A 327 7.68 7.09 8.97
CA GLY A 327 7.59 8.12 7.93
C GLY A 327 8.91 8.83 7.65
N GLY A 328 8.95 9.65 6.61
CA GLY A 328 10.05 10.56 6.29
C GLY A 328 11.30 9.84 5.80
N VAL A 329 11.13 8.76 5.05
CA VAL A 329 12.23 7.97 4.47
C VAL A 329 12.57 8.44 3.05
N GLU A 330 11.84 9.41 2.49
CA GLU A 330 12.14 9.97 1.18
C GLU A 330 13.54 10.61 1.12
N GLY A 331 14.24 10.39 0.01
CA GLY A 331 15.60 10.92 -0.20
C GLY A 331 16.71 10.29 0.67
N LEU A 332 16.47 9.18 1.37
CA LEU A 332 17.48 8.50 2.19
C LEU A 332 18.78 8.22 1.42
N GLN A 333 18.67 7.69 0.19
CA GLN A 333 19.80 7.40 -0.71
C GLN A 333 20.56 8.63 -1.20
N MET A 334 19.96 9.83 -1.14
CA MET A 334 20.57 11.06 -1.64
C MET A 334 21.34 11.81 -0.57
N LYS A 335 21.08 11.53 0.71
CA LYS A 335 21.70 12.20 1.83
C LYS A 335 23.06 11.58 2.14
N PRO A 336 24.08 12.39 2.51
CA PRO A 336 25.34 11.86 3.04
C PRO A 336 25.11 10.98 4.27
N GLU A 337 25.91 9.94 4.46
CA GLU A 337 25.75 8.99 5.57
C GLU A 337 25.71 9.68 6.95
N LYS A 338 26.55 10.70 7.17
CA LYS A 338 26.55 11.51 8.41
C LYS A 338 25.18 12.16 8.70
N ALA A 339 24.47 12.61 7.66
CA ALA A 339 23.13 13.19 7.80
C ALA A 339 22.07 12.14 8.15
N ASN A 340 22.32 10.86 7.81
CA ASN A 340 21.45 9.73 8.13
C ASN A 340 21.84 9.03 9.44
N LYS A 341 22.91 9.44 10.13
CA LYS A 341 23.45 8.72 11.29
C LYS A 341 22.39 8.37 12.34
N LYS A 342 21.61 9.36 12.81
CA LYS A 342 20.54 9.12 13.80
C LYS A 342 19.54 8.07 13.32
N PHE A 343 19.15 8.12 12.05
CA PHE A 343 18.22 7.16 11.48
C PHE A 343 18.82 5.75 11.41
N TYR A 344 20.09 5.65 10.98
CA TYR A 344 20.84 4.40 10.93
C TYR A 344 21.04 3.78 12.32
N ASP A 345 21.41 4.57 13.32
CA ASP A 345 21.54 4.12 14.71
C ASP A 345 20.21 3.53 15.23
N GLN A 346 19.07 4.14 14.85
CA GLN A 346 17.74 3.64 15.21
C GLN A 346 17.39 2.33 14.49
N MET A 347 17.73 2.18 13.20
CA MET A 347 17.50 0.92 12.48
C MET A 347 18.35 -0.22 13.05
N GLU A 348 19.60 0.05 13.43
CA GLU A 348 20.42 -0.92 14.15
C GLU A 348 19.87 -1.24 15.54
N GLN A 349 19.28 -0.24 16.24
CA GLN A 349 18.60 -0.50 17.51
C GLN A 349 17.41 -1.44 17.33
N ILE A 350 16.59 -1.26 16.28
CA ILE A 350 15.52 -2.21 15.95
C ILE A 350 16.09 -3.62 15.77
N GLY A 351 17.20 -3.76 15.05
CA GLY A 351 17.88 -5.05 14.86
C GLY A 351 18.37 -5.67 16.17
N ARG A 352 18.99 -4.88 17.04
CA ARG A 352 19.45 -5.34 18.36
C ARG A 352 18.28 -5.79 19.23
N THR A 353 17.23 -4.98 19.30
CA THR A 353 16.03 -5.31 20.09
C THR A 353 15.35 -6.56 19.55
N TYR A 354 15.18 -6.67 18.22
CA TYR A 354 14.48 -7.82 17.66
C TYR A 354 15.27 -9.12 17.82
N ALA A 355 16.58 -9.10 17.60
CA ALA A 355 17.43 -10.26 17.86
C ALA A 355 17.50 -10.64 19.34
N GLY A 356 17.66 -9.67 20.25
CA GLY A 356 17.87 -9.92 21.67
C GLY A 356 16.60 -10.27 22.44
N LYS A 357 15.44 -9.73 22.03
CA LYS A 357 14.17 -9.83 22.77
C LYS A 357 13.05 -10.50 21.99
N GLY A 358 13.25 -10.78 20.70
CA GLY A 358 12.24 -11.40 19.84
C GLY A 358 10.99 -10.55 19.58
N ILE A 359 11.06 -9.24 19.85
CA ILE A 359 9.96 -8.29 19.67
C ILE A 359 10.46 -7.02 18.97
N MET A 360 9.56 -6.31 18.31
CA MET A 360 9.87 -5.00 17.72
C MET A 360 10.08 -3.93 18.80
N ASP A 361 11.01 -2.99 18.56
CA ASP A 361 11.39 -1.97 19.55
C ASP A 361 10.23 -1.01 19.90
N LEU A 362 9.66 -1.22 21.08
CA LEU A 362 8.51 -0.44 21.59
C LEU A 362 8.85 1.03 21.88
N SER A 363 10.11 1.35 22.18
CA SER A 363 10.53 2.73 22.42
C SER A 363 10.55 3.52 21.12
N LEU A 364 11.14 2.95 20.07
CA LEU A 364 11.15 3.54 18.72
C LEU A 364 9.76 3.58 18.10
N LYS A 365 8.92 2.56 18.33
CA LYS A 365 7.50 2.60 17.96
C LYS A 365 6.82 3.85 18.53
N LYS A 366 6.90 4.06 19.85
CA LYS A 366 6.31 5.23 20.52
C LYS A 366 6.90 6.55 20.03
N GLU A 367 8.20 6.59 19.75
CA GLU A 367 8.86 7.78 19.21
C GLU A 367 8.34 8.14 17.81
N TYR A 368 8.18 7.16 16.93
CA TYR A 368 7.69 7.41 15.57
C TYR A 368 6.19 7.74 15.53
N GLU A 369 5.41 7.23 16.48
CA GLU A 369 3.98 7.56 16.62
C GLU A 369 3.73 9.03 17.00
N LYS A 370 4.72 9.73 17.58
CA LYS A 370 4.63 11.19 17.81
C LYS A 370 4.51 11.99 16.51
N SER A 371 4.90 11.40 15.38
CA SER A 371 4.80 12.00 14.04
C SER A 371 3.58 11.50 13.28
N GLU A 372 2.50 11.10 13.98
CA GLU A 372 1.25 10.67 13.34
C GLU A 372 0.73 11.72 12.35
N TYR A 373 0.71 12.99 12.78
CA TYR A 373 0.35 14.13 11.95
C TYR A 373 1.46 15.19 11.98
N LEU A 374 1.56 15.98 10.92
CA LEU A 374 2.44 17.13 10.88
C LEU A 374 2.03 18.18 11.93
N SER A 375 3.00 18.62 12.74
CA SER A 375 2.78 19.70 13.71
C SER A 375 2.31 20.98 13.03
N LYS A 376 1.50 21.80 13.72
CA LYS A 376 1.03 23.10 13.18
C LYS A 376 2.19 23.98 12.68
N GLY A 377 3.31 23.99 13.40
CA GLY A 377 4.52 24.72 12.98
C GLY A 377 5.08 24.20 11.66
N THR A 378 5.16 22.87 11.49
CA THR A 378 5.58 22.24 10.22
C THR A 378 4.62 22.59 9.07
N GLN A 379 3.31 22.64 9.34
CA GLN A 379 2.32 23.02 8.32
C GLN A 379 2.49 24.47 7.86
N ILE A 380 2.76 25.40 8.79
CA ILE A 380 3.04 26.82 8.49
C ILE A 380 4.32 26.93 7.67
N LEU A 381 5.40 26.28 8.11
CA LEU A 381 6.68 26.28 7.38
C LEU A 381 6.52 25.73 5.96
N PHE A 382 5.82 24.61 5.80
CA PHE A 382 5.53 24.04 4.48
C PHE A 382 4.78 25.04 3.60
N SER A 383 3.77 25.72 4.14
CA SER A 383 2.98 26.71 3.40
C SER A 383 3.86 27.86 2.90
N ILE A 384 4.78 28.38 3.73
CA ILE A 384 5.73 29.42 3.33
C ILE A 384 6.67 28.91 2.23
N PHE A 385 7.29 27.73 2.41
CA PHE A 385 8.21 27.17 1.41
C PHE A 385 7.52 26.77 0.10
N SER A 386 6.21 26.47 0.13
CA SER A 386 5.46 26.17 -1.08
C SER A 386 5.33 27.38 -2.01
N LEU A 387 5.34 28.61 -1.46
CA LEU A 387 5.29 29.85 -2.24
C LEU A 387 6.58 30.11 -3.03
N THR A 388 7.72 29.56 -2.58
CA THR A 388 9.01 29.74 -3.24
C THR A 388 9.33 28.66 -4.26
N GLY A 389 8.47 27.64 -4.39
CA GLY A 389 8.69 26.47 -5.25
C GLY A 389 9.71 25.46 -4.71
N LEU A 390 10.33 25.71 -3.55
CA LEU A 390 11.34 24.84 -2.96
C LEU A 390 10.80 23.44 -2.64
N THR A 391 9.52 23.33 -2.27
CA THR A 391 8.85 22.04 -2.00
C THR A 391 8.77 21.15 -3.25
N ASN A 392 8.86 21.71 -4.45
CA ASN A 392 8.77 20.99 -5.72
C ASN A 392 10.15 20.71 -6.35
N TYR A 393 11.22 21.25 -5.78
CA TYR A 393 12.56 21.27 -6.37
C TYR A 393 13.04 19.89 -6.85
N TYR A 394 12.89 18.84 -6.01
CA TYR A 394 13.32 17.49 -6.36
C TYR A 394 12.62 16.95 -7.62
N TRP A 395 11.30 17.15 -7.71
CA TRP A 395 10.50 16.70 -8.84
C TRP A 395 10.81 17.52 -10.09
N ASP A 396 10.90 18.85 -9.94
CA ASP A 396 11.20 19.76 -11.04
C ASP A 396 12.60 19.52 -11.63
N PHE A 397 13.59 19.24 -10.78
CA PHE A 397 14.93 18.85 -11.21
C PHE A 397 14.90 17.58 -12.05
N ASN A 398 14.21 16.53 -11.60
CA ASN A 398 14.12 15.28 -12.35
C ASN A 398 13.30 15.42 -13.64
N LEU A 399 12.24 16.22 -13.63
CA LEU A 399 11.47 16.57 -14.83
C LEU A 399 12.35 17.27 -15.87
N LYS A 400 13.15 18.25 -15.47
CA LYS A 400 14.10 18.96 -16.37
C LYS A 400 15.16 18.01 -16.90
N LYS A 401 15.74 17.17 -16.04
CA LYS A 401 16.74 16.16 -16.42
C LYS A 401 16.23 15.18 -17.49
N ASN A 402 14.93 14.88 -17.50
CA ASN A 402 14.30 14.00 -18.49
C ASN A 402 13.61 14.75 -19.64
N GLY A 403 13.79 16.08 -19.76
CA GLY A 403 13.18 16.87 -20.84
C GLY A 403 11.64 16.96 -20.78
N ALA A 404 11.04 16.69 -19.61
CA ALA A 404 9.59 16.56 -19.45
C ALA A 404 8.94 17.71 -18.66
N TYR A 405 9.72 18.72 -18.25
CA TYR A 405 9.26 19.82 -17.38
C TYR A 405 8.07 20.61 -17.96
N GLU A 406 8.08 20.90 -19.25
CA GLU A 406 6.94 21.58 -19.91
C GLU A 406 5.67 20.71 -19.93
N LYS A 407 5.81 19.39 -19.85
CA LYS A 407 4.70 18.43 -19.81
C LYS A 407 4.29 18.04 -18.39
N ARG A 408 4.85 18.65 -17.32
CA ARG A 408 4.62 18.23 -15.92
C ARG A 408 3.13 18.15 -15.53
N PHE A 409 2.31 19.06 -16.07
CA PHE A 409 0.86 19.13 -15.87
C PHE A 409 0.04 18.47 -16.98
N ALA A 410 0.66 17.67 -17.86
CA ALA A 410 -0.07 16.96 -18.90
C ALA A 410 -1.19 16.12 -18.31
N LYS A 411 -2.33 16.14 -19.00
CA LYS A 411 -3.55 15.37 -18.70
C LYS A 411 -3.79 14.36 -19.84
N PRO A 412 -2.92 13.33 -19.97
CA PRO A 412 -2.89 12.47 -21.16
C PRO A 412 -4.13 11.61 -21.39
N TYR A 413 -5.01 11.50 -20.40
CA TYR A 413 -6.25 10.73 -20.48
C TYR A 413 -7.50 11.62 -20.53
N THR A 414 -7.39 12.95 -20.63
CA THR A 414 -8.58 13.79 -20.87
C THR A 414 -9.03 13.59 -22.31
N ASP A 415 -10.29 13.23 -22.49
CA ASP A 415 -10.97 13.19 -23.79
C ASP A 415 -11.38 14.59 -24.26
#